data_AF-A0A4V3XG60-F1
#
_entry.id   AF-A0A4V3XG60-F1
#
_cell.length_a   1.000
_cell.length_b   1.000
_cell.length_c   1.000
_cell.angle_alpha   90.00
_cell.angle_beta   90.00
_cell.angle_gamma   90.00
#
_symmetry.space_group_name_H-M   'P 1'
#
loop_
_entity.id
_entity.type
_entity.pdbx_description
1 polymer ?
#
loop_
_entity_poly.entity_id
_entity_poly.type
_entity_poly.pdbx_seq_one_letter_code
_entity_poly.pdbx_strand_id
1 'polypeptide(L)'
;MRIPPTCRFRPLWISGHASPASPRLSLRFSSRVSSPSVVPKKLYSRAATVVGLAAAGGLTAIYFFWPSKSCAAPTYPHGPISPSHFTPITLTASESCGPNLKLLTFTIPPESLPSPSESTRFWPIWSIFVKDDDIQVERPYTPLEGVDEHGNMKLWVKKYPNGEVGRWLHSKQVGDAVEIRGPLATFHCHEEIWDEIVMISGGTGFSPCYQLLHHELLKGNSPNRTTRFTVLHGSQSPAELPPPELLQPLVKIAELHPERLRLHLFVDSLGSSSQTPSSAYDMQEGRIDRTAIERSLGLFADDARSWWRRWSRSSSSSVKDPGFRHKNVLILVCGPESMIAAIAGPYGRNYSQGAVGGILGDLGFKSGQICRKLTLKNNPISFNAISPSRSYQRNNAENQQVLNDLMSSYAYEVALFGEFFSHDLKAILNRIALHSESAHQMHSTEIVFEPLDIQQQRDSGQEPVLLRAKKELLEPDSGWVLYSYLKPESVRVHPEATVRPWATVQVVGDALSFASALGYARRSQIYKRGYVFRRGPLIIQMFQQEQVDPRTRQPIPSHADTLWEVEVNTASPVRSTKEAPLSQSIDAVLEVQLLMKGLLDLRRQDV
;
A
#
# COMPACT_ATOMS: atom_id res chain seq x y z
N MET A 1 63.12 -31.09 38.81
CA MET A 1 62.56 -29.72 38.79
C MET A 1 61.16 -29.77 39.37
N ARG A 2 60.75 -28.71 40.06
CA ARG A 2 59.77 -28.67 41.15
C ARG A 2 58.39 -29.30 40.83
N ILE A 3 57.92 -30.08 41.81
CA ILE A 3 56.52 -30.46 42.05
C ILE A 3 55.95 -29.51 43.16
N PRO A 4 54.70 -29.67 43.67
CA PRO A 4 53.56 -28.72 43.75
C PRO A 4 53.44 -28.18 45.22
N PRO A 5 52.32 -28.14 46.02
CA PRO A 5 50.86 -28.18 45.84
C PRO A 5 50.06 -27.27 46.84
N THR A 6 48.75 -27.57 47.02
CA THR A 6 47.97 -27.59 48.29
C THR A 6 47.18 -26.39 48.82
N CYS A 7 45.90 -26.71 49.13
CA CYS A 7 45.10 -26.38 50.31
C CYS A 7 45.80 -25.78 51.55
N ARG A 8 45.06 -24.94 52.31
CA ARG A 8 44.91 -24.94 53.80
C ARG A 8 43.84 -23.90 54.19
N PHE A 9 42.74 -24.24 54.88
CA PHE A 9 42.56 -24.50 56.32
C PHE A 9 43.05 -23.39 57.27
N ARG A 10 42.09 -22.61 57.83
CA ARG A 10 41.86 -22.20 59.26
C ARG A 10 43.05 -21.59 60.07
N PRO A 11 42.87 -21.18 61.34
CA PRO A 11 42.26 -19.96 61.90
C PRO A 11 43.28 -19.20 62.82
N LEU A 12 42.85 -18.16 63.55
CA LEU A 12 43.28 -17.69 64.91
C LEU A 12 43.07 -16.17 64.99
N TRP A 13 42.16 -15.64 65.82
CA TRP A 13 42.25 -15.43 67.27
C TRP A 13 43.45 -14.53 67.69
N ILE A 14 43.15 -13.45 68.42
CA ILE A 14 43.57 -13.17 69.82
C ILE A 14 43.73 -11.65 70.07
N SER A 15 42.86 -11.14 70.97
CA SER A 15 43.08 -10.07 71.98
C SER A 15 43.45 -8.64 71.54
N GLY A 16 43.17 -7.59 72.29
CA GLY A 16 42.82 -7.57 73.70
C GLY A 16 42.34 -6.21 74.21
N HIS A 17 41.74 -6.31 75.39
CA HIS A 17 41.59 -5.36 76.49
C HIS A 17 42.02 -3.90 76.28
N ALA A 18 41.09 -2.97 76.60
CA ALA A 18 41.23 -2.10 77.77
C ALA A 18 39.91 -1.36 78.09
N SER A 19 39.32 -1.70 79.24
CA SER A 19 38.56 -0.78 80.12
C SER A 19 39.50 0.32 80.67
N PRO A 20 39.05 1.49 81.20
CA PRO A 20 37.93 1.70 82.16
C PRO A 20 36.97 2.87 81.79
N ALA A 21 35.66 2.77 82.11
CA ALA A 21 34.97 3.27 83.33
C ALA A 21 35.07 4.80 83.49
N SER A 22 34.02 5.62 83.64
CA SER A 22 32.69 5.49 84.30
C SER A 22 32.03 6.92 84.30
N PRO A 23 30.94 7.25 85.03
CA PRO A 23 29.60 6.63 85.18
C PRO A 23 28.43 7.65 85.11
N ARG A 24 27.20 7.14 85.42
CA ARG A 24 25.94 7.77 85.88
C ARG A 24 24.82 7.78 84.82
N LEU A 25 23.58 7.37 85.07
CA LEU A 25 22.89 6.93 86.30
C LEU A 25 21.64 6.10 85.92
N SER A 26 21.35 5.10 86.75
CA SER A 26 20.27 4.09 86.75
C SER A 26 18.83 4.64 86.81
N LEU A 27 17.76 3.88 86.50
CA LEU A 27 17.02 2.91 87.36
C LEU A 27 15.73 2.51 86.55
N ARG A 28 15.04 1.37 86.67
CA ARG A 28 15.12 0.08 87.37
C ARG A 28 14.09 -0.88 86.73
N PHE A 29 14.42 -2.17 86.69
CA PHE A 29 13.56 -3.36 86.45
C PHE A 29 12.54 -3.56 87.60
N SER A 30 11.44 -4.33 87.52
CA SER A 30 11.30 -5.78 87.25
C SER A 30 9.78 -6.15 87.28
N SER A 31 9.20 -6.86 86.30
CA SER A 31 8.92 -8.32 86.21
C SER A 31 7.42 -8.67 86.25
N ARG A 32 6.92 -9.40 85.24
CA ARG A 32 5.81 -10.37 85.39
C ARG A 32 5.79 -11.40 84.25
N VAL A 33 5.48 -12.64 84.61
CA VAL A 33 5.34 -13.88 83.80
C VAL A 33 3.95 -13.93 83.12
N SER A 34 3.81 -14.47 81.90
CA SER A 34 2.62 -15.24 81.41
C SER A 34 2.70 -15.74 79.95
N SER A 35 2.71 -17.09 79.79
CA SER A 35 2.07 -17.99 78.78
C SER A 35 2.11 -17.75 77.25
N PRO A 36 2.16 -18.82 76.42
CA PRO A 36 2.23 -18.73 74.96
C PRO A 36 0.85 -18.52 74.31
N SER A 37 0.77 -17.64 73.31
CA SER A 37 -0.41 -17.46 72.47
C SER A 37 -0.28 -18.23 71.14
N VAL A 38 -1.27 -19.10 70.89
CA VAL A 38 -1.47 -19.83 69.64
C VAL A 38 -1.94 -18.86 68.56
N VAL A 39 -1.31 -18.87 67.38
CA VAL A 39 -1.76 -18.14 66.19
C VAL A 39 -2.28 -19.14 65.14
N PRO A 40 -3.49 -18.94 64.56
CA PRO A 40 -4.14 -19.95 63.72
C PRO A 40 -3.57 -19.95 62.28
N LYS A 41 -3.35 -21.14 61.72
CA LYS A 41 -3.02 -21.32 60.29
C LYS A 41 -4.32 -21.33 59.48
N LYS A 42 -4.50 -20.38 58.56
CA LYS A 42 -5.61 -20.37 57.60
C LYS A 42 -5.34 -21.38 56.47
N LEU A 43 -6.25 -22.35 56.32
CA LEU A 43 -6.29 -23.31 55.22
C LEU A 43 -6.89 -22.63 53.98
N TYR A 44 -6.09 -22.42 52.93
CA TYR A 44 -6.62 -22.02 51.61
C TYR A 44 -7.10 -23.26 50.85
N SER A 45 -8.38 -23.26 50.47
CA SER A 45 -9.04 -24.36 49.75
C SER A 45 -8.50 -24.49 48.32
N ARG A 46 -7.89 -25.64 48.02
CA ARG A 46 -7.37 -26.03 46.68
C ARG A 46 -8.42 -26.01 45.56
N ALA A 47 -9.72 -25.99 45.89
CA ALA A 47 -10.79 -25.99 44.90
C ALA A 47 -10.92 -24.65 44.16
N ALA A 48 -10.67 -23.52 44.82
CA ALA A 48 -10.81 -22.19 44.22
C ALA A 48 -9.76 -21.93 43.13
N THR A 49 -8.55 -22.49 43.29
CA THR A 49 -7.45 -22.33 42.33
C THR A 49 -7.69 -23.13 41.05
N VAL A 50 -8.29 -24.32 41.16
CA VAL A 50 -8.61 -25.17 40.01
C VAL A 50 -9.73 -24.57 39.15
N VAL A 51 -10.76 -23.99 39.79
CA VAL A 51 -11.85 -23.31 39.07
C VAL A 51 -11.35 -22.06 38.35
N GLY A 52 -10.45 -21.28 38.96
CA GLY A 52 -9.85 -20.10 38.33
C GLY A 52 -9.03 -20.42 37.08
N LEU A 53 -8.24 -21.51 37.12
CA LEU A 53 -7.43 -21.97 35.98
C LEU A 53 -8.29 -22.50 34.81
N ALA A 54 -9.37 -23.22 35.10
CA ALA A 54 -10.30 -23.70 34.08
C ALA A 54 -11.04 -22.55 33.37
N ALA A 55 -11.45 -21.52 34.12
CA ALA A 55 -12.11 -20.34 33.55
C ALA A 55 -11.17 -19.51 32.65
N ALA A 56 -9.90 -19.34 33.05
CA ALA A 56 -8.90 -18.67 32.23
C ALA A 56 -8.60 -19.45 30.93
N GLY A 57 -8.46 -20.77 31.01
CA GLY A 57 -8.26 -21.61 29.83
C GLY A 57 -9.44 -21.54 28.85
N GLY A 58 -10.68 -21.56 29.36
CA GLY A 58 -11.89 -21.43 28.55
C GLY A 58 -11.99 -20.08 27.83
N LEU A 59 -11.69 -18.97 28.50
CA LEU A 59 -11.70 -17.63 27.89
C LEU A 59 -10.62 -17.47 26.81
N THR A 60 -9.45 -18.07 27.03
CA THR A 60 -8.34 -18.03 26.06
C THR A 60 -8.69 -18.83 24.81
N ALA A 61 -9.29 -20.02 24.97
CA ALA A 61 -9.78 -20.81 23.84
C ALA A 61 -10.89 -20.07 23.06
N ILE A 62 -11.84 -19.44 23.76
CA ILE A 62 -12.89 -18.65 23.11
C ILE A 62 -12.28 -17.50 22.31
N TYR A 63 -11.22 -16.84 22.79
CA TYR A 63 -10.54 -15.77 22.06
C TYR A 63 -9.84 -16.26 20.79
N PHE A 64 -9.07 -17.35 20.87
CA PHE A 64 -8.34 -17.90 19.70
C PHE A 64 -9.24 -18.58 18.67
N PHE A 65 -10.36 -19.15 19.10
CA PHE A 65 -11.35 -19.79 18.23
C PHE A 65 -12.55 -18.90 17.92
N TRP A 66 -12.52 -17.61 18.33
CA TRP A 66 -13.53 -16.64 17.91
C TRP A 66 -13.41 -16.43 16.40
N PRO A 67 -14.46 -16.64 15.61
CA PRO A 67 -14.38 -16.48 14.16
C PRO A 67 -14.00 -15.04 13.82
N SER A 68 -12.76 -14.85 13.36
CA SER A 68 -12.34 -13.55 12.81
C SER A 68 -13.06 -13.34 11.48
N LYS A 69 -13.79 -12.23 11.34
CA LYS A 69 -14.47 -11.89 10.09
C LYS A 69 -13.40 -11.73 9.00
N SER A 70 -13.47 -12.57 7.96
CA SER A 70 -12.54 -12.56 6.83
C SER A 70 -12.47 -11.16 6.19
N CYS A 71 -11.26 -10.68 5.87
CA CYS A 71 -11.03 -9.41 5.18
C CYS A 71 -11.36 -9.44 3.67
N ALA A 72 -11.86 -10.57 3.14
CA ALA A 72 -12.33 -10.68 1.77
C ALA A 72 -13.69 -9.98 1.60
N ALA A 73 -13.91 -9.34 0.45
CA ALA A 73 -15.23 -8.81 0.12
C ALA A 73 -16.27 -9.96 0.14
N PRO A 74 -17.42 -9.77 0.82
CA PRO A 74 -18.41 -10.83 0.96
C PRO A 74 -19.02 -11.19 -0.40
N THR A 75 -19.52 -12.41 -0.55
CA THR A 75 -20.33 -12.80 -1.71
C THR A 75 -21.81 -12.69 -1.37
N TYR A 76 -22.58 -11.96 -2.18
CA TYR A 76 -24.03 -11.87 -2.08
C TYR A 76 -24.69 -12.45 -3.35
N PRO A 77 -25.28 -13.66 -3.28
CA PRO A 77 -25.86 -14.32 -4.46
C PRO A 77 -27.06 -13.60 -5.08
N HIS A 78 -27.80 -12.83 -4.26
CA HIS A 78 -29.04 -12.15 -4.66
C HIS A 78 -28.93 -10.62 -4.55
N GLY A 79 -27.71 -10.10 -4.45
CA GLY A 79 -27.46 -8.66 -4.40
C GLY A 79 -27.26 -8.07 -5.80
N PRO A 80 -27.53 -6.77 -6.00
CA PRO A 80 -27.14 -6.07 -7.22
C PRO A 80 -25.61 -6.04 -7.33
N ILE A 81 -25.09 -6.10 -8.55
CA ILE A 81 -23.64 -5.98 -8.76
C ILE A 81 -23.09 -4.71 -8.09
N SER A 82 -22.00 -4.87 -7.34
CA SER A 82 -21.41 -3.76 -6.60
C SER A 82 -19.89 -3.83 -6.57
N PRO A 83 -19.18 -2.69 -6.44
CA PRO A 83 -17.75 -2.69 -6.17
C PRO A 83 -17.35 -3.30 -4.82
N SER A 84 -18.27 -3.37 -3.85
CA SER A 84 -17.99 -3.72 -2.45
C SER A 84 -18.15 -5.19 -2.10
N HIS A 85 -18.75 -6.00 -2.98
CA HIS A 85 -19.05 -7.41 -2.74
C HIS A 85 -19.07 -8.18 -4.07
N PHE A 86 -18.95 -9.49 -4.00
CA PHE A 86 -19.00 -10.37 -5.16
C PHE A 86 -20.41 -10.88 -5.44
N THR A 87 -20.75 -10.97 -6.72
CA THR A 87 -22.00 -11.52 -7.23
C THR A 87 -21.67 -12.63 -8.23
N PRO A 88 -22.26 -13.83 -8.11
CA PRO A 88 -22.07 -14.90 -9.06
C PRO A 88 -22.79 -14.60 -10.38
N ILE A 89 -22.11 -14.86 -11.50
CA ILE A 89 -22.65 -14.77 -12.85
C ILE A 89 -22.35 -16.07 -13.61
N THR A 90 -23.16 -16.38 -14.62
CA THR A 90 -23.05 -17.67 -15.32
C THR A 90 -22.40 -17.48 -16.68
N LEU A 91 -21.44 -18.34 -17.02
CA LEU A 91 -20.87 -18.41 -18.37
C LEU A 91 -21.89 -19.05 -19.32
N THR A 92 -22.39 -18.28 -20.30
CA THR A 92 -23.42 -18.75 -21.24
C THR A 92 -22.89 -19.05 -22.63
N ALA A 93 -21.76 -18.46 -23.03
CA ALA A 93 -21.06 -18.83 -24.27
C ALA A 93 -19.54 -18.69 -24.15
N SER A 94 -18.79 -19.55 -24.84
CA SER A 94 -17.33 -19.51 -24.91
C SER A 94 -16.86 -19.81 -26.33
N GLU A 95 -16.31 -18.82 -27.02
CA GLU A 95 -15.82 -18.91 -28.39
C GLU A 95 -14.29 -18.72 -28.44
N SER A 96 -13.61 -19.53 -29.25
CA SER A 96 -12.15 -19.42 -29.42
C SER A 96 -11.84 -18.49 -30.58
N CYS A 97 -11.12 -17.39 -30.32
CA CYS A 97 -10.83 -16.35 -31.31
C CYS A 97 -9.35 -16.30 -31.72
N GLY A 98 -8.61 -17.37 -31.44
CA GLY A 98 -7.18 -17.49 -31.70
C GLY A 98 -6.55 -18.58 -30.84
N PRO A 99 -5.22 -18.78 -30.88
CA PRO A 99 -4.55 -19.83 -30.13
C PRO A 99 -4.63 -19.63 -28.60
N ASN A 100 -4.64 -18.37 -28.16
CA ASN A 100 -4.60 -17.99 -26.74
C ASN A 100 -5.71 -17.00 -26.35
N LEU A 101 -6.76 -16.86 -27.16
CA LEU A 101 -7.82 -15.86 -26.98
C LEU A 101 -9.19 -16.52 -26.97
N LYS A 102 -10.02 -16.13 -26.00
CA LYS A 102 -11.44 -16.51 -25.94
C LYS A 102 -12.32 -15.27 -25.84
N LEU A 103 -13.47 -15.35 -26.48
CA LEU A 103 -14.60 -14.47 -26.24
C LEU A 103 -15.58 -15.21 -25.32
N LEU A 104 -15.77 -14.69 -24.11
CA LEU A 104 -16.63 -15.28 -23.09
C LEU A 104 -17.85 -14.39 -22.88
N THR A 105 -19.04 -14.96 -22.99
CA THR A 105 -20.30 -14.28 -22.69
C THR A 105 -20.81 -14.75 -21.35
N PHE A 106 -20.98 -13.82 -20.43
CA PHE A 106 -21.59 -14.08 -19.13
C PHE A 106 -22.97 -13.44 -19.06
N THR A 107 -23.88 -14.08 -18.34
CA THR A 107 -25.21 -13.55 -18.08
C THR A 107 -25.32 -13.24 -16.59
N ILE A 108 -25.67 -11.98 -16.30
CA ILE A 108 -25.97 -11.49 -14.95
C ILE A 108 -27.42 -11.83 -14.64
N PRO A 109 -27.72 -12.41 -13.46
CA PRO A 109 -29.10 -12.65 -13.05
C PRO A 109 -29.94 -11.36 -13.10
N PRO A 110 -31.19 -11.39 -13.59
CA PRO A 110 -32.03 -10.19 -13.71
C PRO A 110 -32.20 -9.42 -12.40
N GLU A 111 -32.25 -10.13 -11.27
CA GLU A 111 -32.33 -9.58 -9.92
C GLU A 111 -31.06 -8.83 -9.47
N SER A 112 -29.92 -9.12 -10.10
CA SER A 112 -28.61 -8.56 -9.80
C SER A 112 -28.20 -7.44 -10.76
N LEU A 113 -29.04 -7.12 -11.76
CA LEU A 113 -28.76 -6.05 -12.71
C LEU A 113 -28.77 -4.67 -12.02
N PRO A 114 -27.87 -3.77 -12.42
CA PRO A 114 -27.86 -2.41 -11.88
C PRO A 114 -29.12 -1.67 -12.28
N SER A 115 -29.63 -0.80 -11.40
CA SER A 115 -30.79 0.02 -11.71
C SER A 115 -30.48 0.95 -12.90
N PRO A 116 -31.43 1.23 -13.82
CA PRO A 116 -31.21 2.11 -14.97
C PRO A 116 -30.63 3.49 -14.62
N SER A 117 -30.93 4.02 -13.42
CA SER A 117 -30.40 5.30 -12.92
C SER A 117 -28.95 5.25 -12.44
N GLU A 118 -28.39 4.06 -12.17
CA GLU A 118 -26.98 3.87 -11.79
C GLU A 118 -26.08 3.64 -13.03
N SER A 119 -26.67 3.17 -14.13
CA SER A 119 -25.97 2.94 -15.40
C SER A 119 -25.41 4.24 -16.03
N THR A 120 -25.98 5.40 -15.69
CA THR A 120 -25.58 6.72 -16.20
C THR A 120 -24.45 7.39 -15.39
N ARG A 121 -23.99 6.78 -14.30
CA ARG A 121 -22.96 7.36 -13.41
C ARG A 121 -21.53 7.21 -13.95
N PHE A 122 -21.31 6.35 -14.94
CA PHE A 122 -19.97 6.01 -15.42
C PHE A 122 -19.69 6.65 -16.79
N TRP A 123 -18.56 7.37 -16.87
CA TRP A 123 -17.87 7.60 -18.14
C TRP A 123 -17.72 6.25 -18.86
N PRO A 124 -17.88 6.15 -20.20
CA PRO A 124 -18.23 4.91 -20.90
C PRO A 124 -17.24 3.75 -20.74
N ILE A 125 -16.05 4.01 -20.17
CA ILE A 125 -15.04 2.97 -19.92
C ILE A 125 -15.03 2.55 -18.45
N TRP A 126 -15.49 1.33 -18.18
CA TRP A 126 -15.54 0.73 -16.86
C TRP A 126 -15.18 -0.76 -16.91
N SER A 127 -14.68 -1.29 -15.80
CA SER A 127 -14.27 -2.68 -15.67
C SER A 127 -14.93 -3.36 -14.49
N ILE A 128 -14.93 -4.69 -14.50
CA ILE A 128 -15.29 -5.55 -13.38
C ILE A 128 -14.07 -6.30 -12.89
N PHE A 129 -14.05 -6.71 -11.64
CA PHE A 129 -13.10 -7.69 -11.13
C PHE A 129 -13.71 -9.07 -11.22
N VAL A 130 -13.00 -9.99 -11.84
CA VAL A 130 -13.32 -11.41 -11.85
C VAL A 130 -12.43 -12.10 -10.84
N LYS A 131 -13.03 -12.88 -9.95
CA LYS A 131 -12.33 -13.63 -8.89
C LYS A 131 -12.18 -15.09 -9.29
N ASP A 132 -10.95 -15.57 -9.20
CA ASP A 132 -10.60 -16.98 -9.20
C ASP A 132 -10.88 -17.54 -7.80
N ASP A 133 -11.81 -18.49 -7.72
CA ASP A 133 -12.28 -19.13 -6.50
C ASP A 133 -11.27 -20.13 -5.94
N ASP A 134 -10.43 -20.73 -6.78
CA ASP A 134 -9.46 -21.75 -6.37
C ASP A 134 -8.31 -21.14 -5.56
N ILE A 135 -7.83 -19.96 -5.97
CA ILE A 135 -6.69 -19.28 -5.34
C ILE A 135 -7.03 -17.91 -4.73
N GLN A 136 -8.31 -17.51 -4.74
CA GLN A 136 -8.81 -16.25 -4.17
C GLN A 136 -8.11 -15.00 -4.71
N VAL A 137 -7.78 -15.01 -6.01
CA VAL A 137 -7.14 -13.90 -6.72
C VAL A 137 -8.13 -13.24 -7.68
N GLU A 138 -8.20 -11.91 -7.68
CA GLU A 138 -9.04 -11.16 -8.62
C GLU A 138 -8.24 -10.37 -9.66
N ARG A 139 -8.82 -10.20 -10.86
CA ARG A 139 -8.24 -9.39 -11.95
C ARG A 139 -9.32 -8.56 -12.66
N PRO A 140 -8.98 -7.35 -13.14
CA PRO A 140 -9.92 -6.52 -13.87
C PRO A 140 -10.15 -7.03 -15.31
N TYR A 141 -11.39 -6.94 -15.78
CA TYR A 141 -11.76 -7.16 -17.17
C TYR A 141 -12.72 -6.06 -17.61
N THR A 142 -12.54 -5.55 -18.82
CA THR A 142 -13.39 -4.51 -19.40
C THR A 142 -14.40 -5.17 -20.32
N PRO A 143 -15.70 -5.07 -20.03
CA PRO A 143 -16.74 -5.53 -20.95
C PRO A 143 -16.66 -4.81 -22.29
N LEU A 144 -16.94 -5.53 -23.37
CA LEU A 144 -16.87 -4.99 -24.73
C LEU A 144 -18.01 -4.01 -24.99
N GLU A 145 -19.27 -4.46 -25.01
CA GLU A 145 -20.44 -3.61 -25.24
C GLU A 145 -21.08 -3.08 -23.93
N GLY A 146 -20.49 -3.41 -22.78
CA GLY A 146 -21.11 -3.22 -21.47
C GLY A 146 -22.02 -4.40 -21.10
N VAL A 147 -23.17 -4.10 -20.49
CA VAL A 147 -24.23 -5.07 -20.19
C VAL A 147 -25.44 -4.72 -21.05
N ASP A 148 -25.98 -5.71 -21.76
CA ASP A 148 -27.17 -5.53 -22.60
C ASP A 148 -28.47 -5.58 -21.78
N GLU A 149 -29.62 -5.38 -22.44
CA GLU A 149 -30.95 -5.38 -21.81
C GLU A 149 -31.34 -6.73 -21.20
N HIS A 150 -30.67 -7.82 -21.62
CA HIS A 150 -30.88 -9.18 -21.15
C HIS A 150 -29.86 -9.59 -20.08
N GLY A 151 -28.97 -8.68 -19.67
CA GLY A 151 -27.93 -8.94 -18.68
C GLY A 151 -26.70 -9.65 -19.23
N ASN A 152 -26.54 -9.77 -20.54
CA ASN A 152 -25.36 -10.38 -21.14
C ASN A 152 -24.20 -9.39 -21.20
N MET A 153 -23.01 -9.93 -21.00
CA MET A 153 -21.76 -9.18 -20.95
C MET A 153 -20.64 -10.00 -21.59
N LYS A 154 -19.98 -9.44 -22.60
CA LYS A 154 -18.88 -10.11 -23.31
C LYS A 154 -17.51 -9.65 -22.80
N LEU A 155 -16.63 -10.60 -22.52
CA LEU A 155 -15.24 -10.40 -22.14
C LEU A 155 -14.30 -11.03 -23.17
N TRP A 156 -13.34 -10.26 -23.67
CA TRP A 156 -12.26 -10.78 -24.52
C TRP A 156 -11.01 -11.07 -23.68
N VAL A 157 -10.68 -12.35 -23.52
CA VAL A 157 -9.72 -12.84 -22.51
C VAL A 157 -8.54 -13.57 -23.16
N LYS A 158 -7.34 -13.05 -22.92
CA LYS A 158 -6.07 -13.70 -23.31
C LYS A 158 -5.57 -14.64 -22.21
N LYS A 159 -5.19 -15.85 -22.61
CA LYS A 159 -4.50 -16.83 -21.78
C LYS A 159 -3.00 -16.57 -21.84
N TYR A 160 -2.43 -16.22 -20.69
CA TYR A 160 -0.99 -16.20 -20.51
C TYR A 160 -0.54 -17.52 -19.87
N PRO A 161 0.60 -18.11 -20.27
CA PRO A 161 1.09 -19.38 -19.72
C PRO A 161 1.17 -19.37 -18.18
N ASN A 162 1.70 -18.28 -17.61
CA ASN A 162 1.82 -18.06 -16.17
C ASN A 162 0.68 -17.19 -15.61
N GLY A 163 -0.40 -17.00 -16.36
CA GLY A 163 -1.55 -16.23 -15.92
C GLY A 163 -2.42 -17.03 -14.96
N GLU A 164 -2.82 -16.41 -13.85
CA GLU A 164 -3.74 -16.98 -12.86
C GLU A 164 -5.18 -17.00 -13.41
N VAL A 165 -5.89 -15.86 -13.28
CA VAL A 165 -7.31 -15.74 -13.63
C VAL A 165 -7.60 -15.98 -15.12
N GLY A 166 -6.72 -15.55 -16.03
CA GLY A 166 -6.91 -15.78 -17.47
C GLY A 166 -6.85 -17.26 -17.87
N ARG A 167 -5.99 -18.06 -17.22
CA ARG A 167 -5.92 -19.51 -17.46
C ARG A 167 -7.13 -20.21 -16.85
N TRP A 168 -7.53 -19.81 -15.64
CA TRP A 168 -8.71 -20.32 -14.95
C TRP A 168 -10.01 -20.03 -15.74
N LEU A 169 -10.19 -18.82 -16.26
CA LEU A 169 -11.31 -18.48 -17.14
C LEU A 169 -11.33 -19.33 -18.41
N HIS A 170 -10.16 -19.67 -18.96
CA HIS A 170 -10.06 -20.54 -20.13
C HIS A 170 -10.44 -22.00 -19.83
N SER A 171 -10.36 -22.45 -18.57
CA SER A 171 -10.81 -23.79 -18.16
C SER A 171 -12.29 -23.90 -17.84
N LYS A 172 -13.01 -22.79 -17.66
CA LYS A 172 -14.45 -22.80 -17.38
C LYS A 172 -15.25 -23.28 -18.60
N GLN A 173 -16.36 -23.95 -18.32
CA GLN A 173 -17.31 -24.48 -19.30
C GLN A 173 -18.62 -23.71 -19.24
N VAL A 174 -19.39 -23.76 -20.33
CA VAL A 174 -20.73 -23.16 -20.36
C VAL A 174 -21.59 -23.78 -19.26
N GLY A 175 -22.22 -22.93 -18.45
CA GLY A 175 -22.95 -23.30 -17.24
C GLY A 175 -22.20 -23.03 -15.94
N ASP A 176 -20.87 -22.83 -15.98
CA ASP A 176 -20.09 -22.55 -14.78
C ASP A 176 -20.40 -21.16 -14.22
N ALA A 177 -20.42 -21.07 -12.89
CA ALA A 177 -20.53 -19.81 -12.17
C ALA A 177 -19.15 -19.16 -11.96
N VAL A 178 -19.10 -17.83 -12.04
CA VAL A 178 -17.93 -16.98 -11.83
C VAL A 178 -18.33 -15.82 -10.93
N GLU A 179 -17.50 -15.51 -9.93
CA GLU A 179 -17.76 -14.37 -9.04
C GLU A 179 -17.18 -13.07 -9.60
N ILE A 180 -18.00 -12.02 -9.66
CA ILE A 180 -17.59 -10.69 -10.09
C ILE A 180 -17.92 -9.59 -9.09
N ARG A 181 -17.15 -8.50 -9.11
CA ARG A 181 -17.50 -7.24 -8.44
C ARG A 181 -17.25 -6.04 -9.35
N GLY A 182 -18.03 -4.99 -9.20
CA GLY A 182 -18.01 -3.81 -10.07
C GLY A 182 -19.42 -3.27 -10.29
N PRO A 183 -19.62 -2.32 -11.22
CA PRO A 183 -18.63 -1.71 -12.13
C PRO A 183 -17.67 -0.72 -11.44
N LEU A 184 -16.43 -0.63 -11.92
CA LEU A 184 -15.46 0.41 -11.52
C LEU A 184 -14.97 1.21 -12.73
N ALA A 185 -14.97 2.54 -12.60
CA ALA A 185 -14.31 3.41 -13.58
C ALA A 185 -12.81 3.09 -13.60
N THR A 186 -12.27 2.82 -14.79
CA THR A 186 -10.85 2.47 -14.98
C THR A 186 -10.05 3.51 -15.78
N PHE A 187 -10.77 4.56 -16.23
CA PHE A 187 -10.20 5.75 -16.83
C PHE A 187 -10.78 6.95 -16.09
N HIS A 188 -9.92 7.70 -15.40
CA HIS A 188 -10.27 8.95 -14.77
C HIS A 188 -9.73 10.07 -15.65
N CYS A 189 -10.52 10.50 -16.62
CA CYS A 189 -10.25 11.69 -17.41
C CYS A 189 -11.26 12.77 -17.03
N HIS A 190 -10.84 14.03 -16.98
CA HIS A 190 -11.76 15.14 -16.81
C HIS A 190 -12.68 15.25 -18.04
N GLU A 191 -13.97 15.50 -17.78
CA GLU A 191 -15.00 15.71 -18.79
C GLU A 191 -14.79 17.07 -19.46
N GLU A 192 -13.82 17.13 -20.37
CA GLU A 192 -13.62 18.25 -21.29
C GLU A 192 -14.11 17.88 -22.69
N ILE A 193 -14.45 18.89 -23.48
CA ILE A 193 -14.80 18.70 -24.90
C ILE A 193 -13.47 18.55 -25.67
N TRP A 194 -13.23 17.34 -26.16
CA TRP A 194 -12.05 17.00 -26.95
C TRP A 194 -12.39 17.09 -28.45
N ASP A 195 -11.50 17.69 -29.23
CA ASP A 195 -11.62 17.70 -30.69
C ASP A 195 -11.20 16.35 -31.29
N GLU A 196 -10.27 15.66 -30.63
CA GLU A 196 -9.77 14.36 -31.03
C GLU A 196 -9.38 13.48 -29.84
N ILE A 197 -9.77 12.21 -29.89
CA ILE A 197 -9.37 11.17 -28.95
C ILE A 197 -8.52 10.14 -29.70
N VAL A 198 -7.23 10.07 -29.34
CA VAL A 198 -6.29 9.09 -29.88
C VAL A 198 -6.18 7.92 -28.91
N MET A 199 -6.41 6.70 -29.38
CA MET A 199 -6.37 5.49 -28.58
C MET A 199 -5.22 4.60 -29.05
N ILE A 200 -4.26 4.35 -28.18
CA ILE A 200 -3.11 3.50 -28.44
C ILE A 200 -3.26 2.23 -27.61
N SER A 201 -3.44 1.08 -28.26
CA SER A 201 -3.72 -0.18 -27.57
C SER A 201 -2.87 -1.36 -28.02
N GLY A 202 -2.61 -2.29 -27.11
CA GLY A 202 -1.87 -3.53 -27.38
C GLY A 202 -2.61 -4.77 -26.85
N GLY A 203 -2.81 -5.77 -27.71
CA GLY A 203 -3.51 -7.02 -27.38
C GLY A 203 -4.91 -6.78 -26.77
N THR A 204 -5.22 -7.43 -25.64
CA THR A 204 -6.52 -7.24 -24.94
C THR A 204 -6.69 -5.83 -24.36
N GLY A 205 -5.69 -4.95 -24.47
CA GLY A 205 -5.83 -3.53 -24.22
C GLY A 205 -6.79 -2.81 -25.17
N PHE A 206 -7.25 -3.49 -26.23
CA PHE A 206 -8.30 -2.98 -27.13
C PHE A 206 -9.69 -2.90 -26.48
N SER A 207 -10.02 -3.74 -25.50
CA SER A 207 -11.39 -3.81 -24.94
C SER A 207 -11.92 -2.46 -24.41
N PRO A 208 -11.14 -1.68 -23.66
CA PRO A 208 -11.50 -0.29 -23.32
C PRO A 208 -11.74 0.64 -24.51
N CYS A 209 -10.92 0.52 -25.56
CA CYS A 209 -11.08 1.31 -26.78
C CYS A 209 -12.38 0.95 -27.47
N TYR A 210 -12.67 -0.35 -27.60
CA TYR A 210 -13.90 -0.83 -28.18
C TYR A 210 -15.12 -0.39 -27.38
N GLN A 211 -15.08 -0.45 -26.04
CA GLN A 211 -16.19 -0.03 -25.18
C GLN A 211 -16.55 1.45 -25.41
N LEU A 212 -15.55 2.33 -25.51
CA LEU A 212 -15.75 3.74 -25.84
C LEU A 212 -16.31 3.90 -27.27
N LEU A 213 -15.68 3.28 -28.26
CA LEU A 213 -16.10 3.39 -29.67
C LEU A 213 -17.51 2.85 -29.90
N HIS A 214 -17.87 1.75 -29.25
CA HIS A 214 -19.20 1.16 -29.34
C HIS A 214 -20.24 2.13 -28.75
N HIS A 215 -19.97 2.72 -27.58
CA HIS A 215 -20.83 3.73 -26.98
C HIS A 215 -20.99 4.98 -27.87
N GLU A 216 -19.88 5.52 -28.38
CA GLU A 216 -19.85 6.80 -29.09
C GLU A 216 -20.28 6.71 -30.56
N LEU A 217 -19.98 5.61 -31.24
CA LEU A 217 -20.14 5.47 -32.69
C LEU A 217 -21.20 4.42 -33.10
N LEU A 218 -21.39 3.35 -32.34
CA LEU A 218 -22.25 2.21 -32.74
C LEU A 218 -23.63 2.23 -32.08
N LYS A 219 -23.73 2.62 -30.80
CA LYS A 219 -24.99 2.59 -30.02
C LYS A 219 -25.98 3.71 -30.39
N GLY A 220 -25.58 4.69 -31.22
CA GLY A 220 -26.46 5.67 -31.87
C GLY A 220 -26.93 6.88 -31.04
N ASN A 221 -26.65 6.91 -29.72
CA ASN A 221 -27.17 7.92 -28.79
C ASN A 221 -26.14 8.93 -28.26
N SER A 222 -24.95 9.03 -28.88
CA SER A 222 -23.92 9.94 -28.36
C SER A 222 -24.29 11.43 -28.52
N PRO A 223 -24.18 12.23 -27.44
CA PRO A 223 -24.35 13.68 -27.50
C PRO A 223 -23.16 14.39 -28.19
N ASN A 224 -21.99 13.76 -28.28
CA ASN A 224 -20.77 14.38 -28.78
C ASN A 224 -20.47 13.95 -30.23
N ARG A 225 -21.19 14.57 -31.17
CA ARG A 225 -21.07 14.26 -32.61
C ARG A 225 -19.88 14.90 -33.32
N THR A 226 -19.03 15.66 -32.62
CA THR A 226 -17.95 16.43 -33.23
C THR A 226 -16.56 15.84 -32.99
N THR A 227 -16.41 14.98 -31.99
CA THR A 227 -15.10 14.37 -31.65
C THR A 227 -14.65 13.41 -32.76
N ARG A 228 -13.37 13.51 -33.17
CA ARG A 228 -12.71 12.52 -34.03
C ARG A 228 -12.02 11.46 -33.18
N PHE A 229 -12.04 10.21 -33.62
CA PHE A 229 -11.34 9.10 -32.97
C PHE A 229 -10.23 8.57 -33.88
N THR A 230 -9.05 8.33 -33.31
CA THR A 230 -7.93 7.72 -34.01
C THR A 230 -7.42 6.54 -33.19
N VAL A 231 -7.37 5.34 -33.75
CA VAL A 231 -6.97 4.11 -33.06
C VAL A 231 -5.69 3.58 -33.67
N LEU A 232 -4.67 3.41 -32.83
CA LEU A 232 -3.45 2.64 -33.13
C LEU A 232 -3.52 1.36 -32.31
N HIS A 233 -3.68 0.21 -32.96
CA HIS A 233 -3.78 -1.08 -32.28
C HIS A 233 -2.69 -2.05 -32.71
N GLY A 234 -1.96 -2.62 -31.75
CA GLY A 234 -0.90 -3.60 -32.00
C GLY A 234 -1.23 -5.01 -31.46
N SER A 235 -1.00 -6.02 -32.29
CA SER A 235 -1.06 -7.44 -31.94
C SER A 235 0.22 -8.19 -32.38
N GLN A 236 0.45 -9.40 -31.85
CA GLN A 236 1.66 -10.16 -32.23
C GLN A 236 1.56 -10.74 -33.65
N SER A 237 0.36 -11.19 -34.03
CA SER A 237 0.07 -11.76 -35.35
C SER A 237 -1.35 -11.41 -35.78
N PRO A 238 -1.70 -11.56 -37.06
CA PRO A 238 -3.07 -11.32 -37.54
C PRO A 238 -4.13 -12.16 -36.82
N ALA A 239 -3.79 -13.38 -36.40
CA ALA A 239 -4.68 -14.27 -35.66
C ALA A 239 -4.95 -13.82 -34.21
N GLU A 240 -4.21 -12.82 -33.71
CA GLU A 240 -4.43 -12.21 -32.39
C GLU A 240 -5.06 -10.81 -32.47
N LEU A 241 -5.48 -10.37 -33.65
CA LEU A 241 -6.29 -9.17 -33.78
C LEU A 241 -7.66 -9.35 -33.11
N PRO A 242 -8.34 -8.25 -32.76
CA PRO A 242 -9.69 -8.34 -32.23
C PRO A 242 -10.61 -9.13 -33.19
N PRO A 243 -11.56 -9.92 -32.68
CA PRO A 243 -12.44 -10.73 -33.51
C PRO A 243 -13.12 -9.92 -34.62
N PRO A 244 -13.43 -10.53 -35.79
CA PRO A 244 -14.09 -9.83 -36.89
C PRO A 244 -15.40 -9.14 -36.48
N GLU A 245 -16.14 -9.73 -35.54
CA GLU A 245 -17.36 -9.14 -34.97
C GLU A 245 -17.14 -7.76 -34.34
N LEU A 246 -15.95 -7.51 -33.78
CA LEU A 246 -15.57 -6.22 -33.20
C LEU A 246 -14.93 -5.30 -34.24
N LEU A 247 -14.09 -5.85 -35.15
CA LEU A 247 -13.35 -5.05 -36.12
C LEU A 247 -14.18 -4.60 -37.32
N GLN A 248 -15.01 -5.47 -37.91
CA GLN A 248 -15.75 -5.17 -39.14
C GLN A 248 -16.62 -3.91 -39.04
N PRO A 249 -17.40 -3.69 -37.95
CA PRO A 249 -18.16 -2.46 -37.80
C PRO A 249 -17.28 -1.21 -37.75
N LEU A 250 -16.13 -1.27 -37.07
CA LEU A 250 -15.20 -0.16 -36.94
C LEU A 250 -14.49 0.15 -38.25
N VAL A 251 -14.07 -0.87 -38.98
CA VAL A 251 -13.44 -0.73 -40.31
C VAL A 251 -14.41 -0.06 -41.28
N LYS A 252 -15.67 -0.53 -41.31
CA LYS A 252 -16.72 0.08 -42.13
C LYS A 252 -16.93 1.56 -41.81
N ILE A 253 -16.90 1.94 -40.53
CA ILE A 253 -17.00 3.36 -40.13
C ILE A 253 -15.75 4.14 -40.55
N ALA A 254 -14.56 3.57 -40.39
CA ALA A 254 -13.31 4.23 -40.77
C ALA A 254 -13.23 4.47 -42.30
N GLU A 255 -13.79 3.56 -43.10
CA GLU A 255 -13.87 3.70 -44.57
C GLU A 255 -14.94 4.71 -45.01
N LEU A 256 -16.13 4.67 -44.40
CA LEU A 256 -17.24 5.55 -44.77
C LEU A 256 -17.11 6.97 -44.19
N HIS A 257 -16.49 7.09 -43.02
CA HIS A 257 -16.37 8.32 -42.24
C HIS A 257 -14.93 8.51 -41.70
N PRO A 258 -13.91 8.63 -42.57
CA PRO A 258 -12.51 8.82 -42.16
C PRO A 258 -12.26 10.12 -41.38
N GLU A 259 -13.19 11.07 -41.43
CA GLU A 259 -13.21 12.29 -40.62
C GLU A 259 -13.64 12.02 -39.16
N ARG A 260 -14.36 10.92 -38.91
CA ARG A 260 -14.87 10.52 -37.58
C ARG A 260 -14.01 9.44 -36.94
N LEU A 261 -13.57 8.43 -37.70
CA LEU A 261 -12.74 7.35 -37.18
C LEU A 261 -11.57 7.05 -38.12
N ARG A 262 -10.36 6.97 -37.55
CA ARG A 262 -9.19 6.41 -38.21
C ARG A 262 -8.74 5.18 -37.46
N LEU A 263 -8.47 4.10 -38.19
CA LEU A 263 -8.04 2.84 -37.61
C LEU A 263 -6.73 2.41 -38.28
N HIS A 264 -5.69 2.22 -37.47
CA HIS A 264 -4.40 1.72 -37.91
C HIS A 264 -4.06 0.47 -37.11
N LEU A 265 -3.91 -0.65 -37.83
CA LEU A 265 -3.60 -1.95 -37.25
C LEU A 265 -2.12 -2.29 -37.48
N PHE A 266 -1.46 -2.78 -36.44
CA PHE A 266 -0.06 -3.15 -36.41
C PHE A 266 0.10 -4.60 -35.98
N VAL A 267 0.97 -5.35 -36.65
CA VAL A 267 1.32 -6.73 -36.29
C VAL A 267 2.83 -6.93 -36.24
N ASP A 268 3.34 -7.59 -35.20
CA ASP A 268 4.79 -7.84 -35.07
C ASP A 268 5.34 -8.69 -36.24
N SER A 269 4.56 -9.65 -36.72
CA SER A 269 4.87 -10.43 -37.94
C SER A 269 3.60 -10.83 -38.69
N LEU A 270 3.62 -10.70 -40.02
CA LEU A 270 2.50 -11.11 -40.88
C LEU A 270 2.40 -12.64 -41.07
N GLY A 271 3.44 -13.39 -40.67
CA GLY A 271 3.52 -14.84 -40.87
C GLY A 271 3.76 -15.26 -42.33
N SER A 272 4.38 -16.43 -42.54
CA SER A 272 4.70 -16.98 -43.87
C SER A 272 3.70 -18.03 -44.39
N SER A 273 2.53 -18.17 -43.75
CA SER A 273 1.55 -19.21 -44.09
C SER A 273 0.52 -18.74 -45.11
N SER A 274 0.69 -19.21 -46.33
CA SER A 274 -0.17 -19.04 -47.52
C SER A 274 -1.47 -19.86 -47.47
N GLN A 275 -2.27 -19.77 -46.40
CA GLN A 275 -3.66 -20.28 -46.37
C GLN A 275 -4.58 -19.37 -45.52
N THR A 276 -5.39 -18.54 -46.21
CA THR A 276 -6.64 -17.81 -45.82
C THR A 276 -6.61 -16.63 -44.81
N PRO A 277 -7.49 -15.62 -44.97
CA PRO A 277 -7.65 -14.65 -46.06
C PRO A 277 -6.93 -13.33 -45.68
N SER A 278 -5.64 -13.24 -45.99
CA SER A 278 -4.77 -12.13 -45.56
C SER A 278 -4.96 -10.82 -46.35
N SER A 279 -6.20 -10.46 -46.73
CA SER A 279 -6.53 -9.23 -47.46
C SER A 279 -7.69 -8.43 -46.88
N ALA A 280 -8.21 -8.78 -45.69
CA ALA A 280 -9.44 -8.16 -45.18
C ALA A 280 -9.23 -6.77 -44.56
N TYR A 281 -8.04 -6.48 -44.03
CA TYR A 281 -7.74 -5.23 -43.33
C TYR A 281 -6.37 -4.68 -43.77
N ASP A 282 -6.27 -3.36 -43.89
CA ASP A 282 -4.99 -2.69 -44.08
C ASP A 282 -4.20 -2.73 -42.76
N MET A 283 -3.08 -3.46 -42.77
CA MET A 283 -2.26 -3.75 -41.59
C MET A 283 -0.80 -3.43 -41.87
N GLN A 284 -0.12 -2.82 -40.90
CA GLN A 284 1.30 -2.48 -40.97
C GLN A 284 2.12 -3.51 -40.19
N GLU A 285 3.19 -4.02 -40.80
CA GLU A 285 4.14 -4.88 -40.10
C GLU A 285 5.08 -4.03 -39.23
N GLY A 286 5.30 -4.47 -37.99
CA GLY A 286 6.08 -3.76 -36.98
C GLY A 286 5.23 -3.25 -35.81
N ARG A 287 5.90 -2.66 -34.82
CA ARG A 287 5.28 -2.11 -33.61
C ARG A 287 4.88 -0.66 -33.79
N ILE A 288 3.94 -0.19 -32.98
CA ILE A 288 3.59 1.23 -32.88
C ILE A 288 4.82 2.00 -32.40
N ASP A 289 5.43 2.77 -33.30
CA ASP A 289 6.63 3.57 -33.05
C ASP A 289 6.31 5.07 -33.00
N ARG A 290 7.35 5.87 -32.77
CA ARG A 290 7.25 7.33 -32.77
C ARG A 290 6.67 7.87 -34.08
N THR A 291 7.09 7.32 -35.22
CA THR A 291 6.69 7.83 -36.54
C THR A 291 5.21 7.58 -36.80
N ALA A 292 4.67 6.43 -36.38
CA ALA A 292 3.26 6.12 -36.45
C ALA A 292 2.43 7.08 -35.59
N ILE A 293 2.89 7.38 -34.37
CA ILE A 293 2.22 8.31 -33.46
C ILE A 293 2.23 9.73 -34.05
N GLU A 294 3.38 10.24 -34.48
CA GLU A 294 3.52 11.58 -35.07
C GLU A 294 2.69 11.74 -36.36
N ARG A 295 2.64 10.69 -37.21
CA ARG A 295 1.80 10.67 -38.42
C ARG A 295 0.32 10.70 -38.06
N SER A 296 -0.09 9.93 -37.06
CA SER A 296 -1.50 9.88 -36.63
C SER A 296 -1.98 11.22 -36.07
N LEU A 297 -1.10 11.96 -35.38
CA LEU A 297 -1.34 13.30 -34.83
C LEU A 297 -1.23 14.43 -35.87
N GLY A 298 -0.79 14.14 -37.10
CA GLY A 298 -0.62 15.14 -38.16
C GLY A 298 0.59 16.07 -37.98
N LEU A 299 1.60 15.68 -37.21
CA LEU A 299 2.79 16.49 -36.93
C LEU A 299 3.80 16.55 -38.09
N PHE A 300 3.58 15.77 -39.15
CA PHE A 300 4.41 15.75 -40.36
C PHE A 300 3.90 16.63 -41.52
N ALA A 301 2.84 17.42 -41.31
CA ALA A 301 2.38 18.35 -42.34
C ALA A 301 3.22 19.65 -42.35
N ASP A 302 4.17 19.72 -43.28
CA ASP A 302 4.93 20.88 -43.83
C ASP A 302 5.69 21.85 -42.90
N ASP A 303 5.47 21.87 -41.59
CA ASP A 303 6.05 22.88 -40.69
C ASP A 303 7.30 22.42 -39.92
N ALA A 304 7.87 21.26 -40.30
CA ALA A 304 9.07 20.75 -39.67
C ALA A 304 10.24 21.77 -39.79
N ARG A 305 10.32 22.51 -40.91
CA ARG A 305 11.39 23.50 -41.16
C ARG A 305 11.43 24.72 -40.25
N SER A 306 10.39 24.97 -39.46
CA SER A 306 10.28 26.17 -38.61
C SER A 306 10.72 25.91 -37.16
N TRP A 307 10.49 24.71 -36.60
CA TRP A 307 10.72 24.45 -35.17
C TRP A 307 12.21 24.26 -34.78
N TRP A 308 13.01 23.53 -35.57
CA TRP A 308 14.44 23.34 -35.26
C TRP A 308 15.27 24.64 -35.38
N ARG A 309 14.89 25.55 -36.28
CA ARG A 309 15.51 26.88 -36.35
C ARG A 309 15.18 27.74 -35.13
N ARG A 310 14.02 27.52 -34.49
CA ARG A 310 13.58 28.27 -33.30
C ARG A 310 14.30 27.84 -32.02
N TRP A 311 14.76 26.59 -31.94
CA TRP A 311 15.59 26.14 -30.81
C TRP A 311 17.07 26.57 -30.94
N SER A 312 17.57 26.84 -32.16
CA SER A 312 18.95 27.31 -32.37
C SER A 312 19.22 28.77 -31.97
N ARG A 313 18.22 29.50 -31.47
CA ARG A 313 18.36 30.90 -31.01
C ARG A 313 17.73 31.08 -29.63
N SER A 314 18.38 30.52 -28.61
CA SER A 314 18.08 30.87 -27.22
C SER A 314 18.97 32.02 -26.77
N SER A 315 18.49 33.25 -26.95
CA SER A 315 18.81 34.35 -26.03
C SER A 315 17.74 35.44 -26.11
N SER A 316 16.91 35.47 -25.07
CA SER A 316 16.08 36.59 -24.62
C SER A 316 14.87 37.01 -25.47
N SER A 317 13.86 37.44 -24.72
CA SER A 317 12.71 38.26 -25.08
C SER A 317 11.44 37.54 -25.55
N SER A 318 10.37 37.89 -24.83
CA SER A 318 8.97 37.55 -25.07
C SER A 318 8.53 37.93 -26.48
N VAL A 319 8.01 36.98 -27.23
CA VAL A 319 7.24 37.26 -28.45
C VAL A 319 5.95 36.44 -28.41
N LYS A 320 4.83 37.16 -28.50
CA LYS A 320 3.47 36.64 -28.69
C LYS A 320 3.42 35.88 -30.01
N ASP A 321 3.03 34.61 -29.98
CA ASP A 321 2.92 33.77 -31.17
C ASP A 321 1.49 33.83 -31.77
N PRO A 322 1.33 33.98 -33.09
CA PRO A 322 0.03 34.06 -33.74
C PRO A 322 -0.50 32.66 -34.13
N GLY A 323 -1.77 32.39 -33.82
CA GLY A 323 -2.67 31.71 -34.76
C GLY A 323 -2.58 30.19 -34.98
N PHE A 324 -2.21 29.36 -34.00
CA PHE A 324 -2.65 27.96 -34.00
C PHE A 324 -3.98 27.87 -33.25
N ARG A 325 -5.07 27.44 -33.92
CA ARG A 325 -6.25 26.92 -33.19
C ARG A 325 -5.77 25.70 -32.40
N HIS A 326 -5.57 25.86 -31.10
CA HIS A 326 -5.22 24.77 -30.18
C HIS A 326 -6.35 23.72 -30.24
N LYS A 327 -6.12 22.61 -30.97
CA LYS A 327 -7.00 21.44 -30.90
C LYS A 327 -6.82 20.77 -29.55
N ASN A 328 -7.92 20.50 -28.85
CA ASN A 328 -7.91 19.74 -27.61
C ASN A 328 -7.82 18.25 -27.95
N VAL A 329 -6.66 17.64 -27.68
CA VAL A 329 -6.41 16.21 -27.94
C VAL A 329 -6.26 15.45 -26.62
N LEU A 330 -6.97 14.32 -26.52
CA LEU A 330 -6.82 13.33 -25.45
C LEU A 330 -6.21 12.05 -26.01
N ILE A 331 -5.20 11.52 -25.32
CA ILE A 331 -4.53 10.28 -25.70
C ILE A 331 -4.80 9.22 -24.63
N LEU A 332 -5.49 8.14 -25.02
CA LEU A 332 -5.76 6.98 -24.19
C LEU A 332 -4.76 5.88 -24.50
N VAL A 333 -4.10 5.32 -23.48
CA VAL A 333 -3.09 4.26 -23.67
C VAL A 333 -3.44 3.03 -22.84
N CYS A 334 -3.52 1.86 -23.48
CA CYS A 334 -3.85 0.60 -22.80
C CYS A 334 -3.21 -0.62 -23.44
N GLY A 335 -2.37 -1.35 -22.70
CA GLY A 335 -1.69 -2.54 -23.21
C GLY A 335 -0.70 -3.11 -22.20
N PRO A 336 0.25 -3.94 -22.63
CA PRO A 336 1.34 -4.43 -21.78
C PRO A 336 2.12 -3.27 -21.16
N GLU A 337 2.58 -3.43 -19.92
CA GLU A 337 3.26 -2.36 -19.18
C GLU A 337 4.51 -1.84 -19.89
N SER A 338 5.27 -2.71 -20.56
CA SER A 338 6.42 -2.31 -21.38
C SER A 338 6.05 -1.38 -22.53
N MET A 339 4.92 -1.62 -23.19
CA MET A 339 4.38 -0.74 -24.25
C MET A 339 3.95 0.60 -23.66
N ILE A 340 3.20 0.58 -22.55
CA ILE A 340 2.74 1.82 -21.89
C ILE A 340 3.93 2.66 -21.44
N ALA A 341 4.94 2.04 -20.83
CA ALA A 341 6.15 2.72 -20.37
C ALA A 341 6.93 3.38 -21.51
N ALA A 342 7.06 2.70 -22.65
CA ALA A 342 7.74 3.25 -23.83
C ALA A 342 6.97 4.42 -24.48
N ILE A 343 5.64 4.35 -24.51
CA ILE A 343 4.81 5.34 -25.21
C ILE A 343 4.50 6.55 -24.31
N ALA A 344 4.09 6.32 -23.06
CA ALA A 344 3.56 7.35 -22.16
C ALA A 344 4.34 7.52 -20.85
N GLY A 345 5.37 6.70 -20.62
CA GLY A 345 6.10 6.63 -19.35
C GLY A 345 5.48 5.63 -18.35
N PRO A 346 6.22 5.24 -17.31
CA PRO A 346 5.74 4.29 -16.30
C PRO A 346 4.61 4.91 -15.44
N TYR A 347 3.72 4.07 -14.93
CA TYR A 347 2.70 4.50 -13.95
C TYR A 347 3.37 5.06 -12.69
N GLY A 348 2.64 5.91 -11.95
CA GLY A 348 3.09 6.35 -10.63
C GLY A 348 3.13 5.16 -9.65
N ARG A 349 4.07 5.18 -8.69
CA ARG A 349 4.22 4.11 -7.68
C ARG A 349 2.97 3.88 -6.81
N ASN A 350 2.02 4.81 -6.84
CA ASN A 350 0.70 4.75 -6.18
C ASN A 350 -0.45 4.31 -7.12
N TYR A 351 -0.16 3.70 -8.27
CA TYR A 351 -1.16 3.40 -9.31
C TYR A 351 -1.90 4.64 -9.83
N SER A 352 -1.27 5.82 -9.77
CA SER A 352 -1.74 7.02 -10.47
C SER A 352 -1.26 7.02 -11.93
N GLN A 353 -1.77 7.98 -12.70
CA GLN A 353 -1.29 8.24 -14.06
C GLN A 353 0.23 8.45 -14.12
N GLY A 354 0.92 8.84 -13.04
CA GLY A 354 2.37 9.06 -13.04
C GLY A 354 2.81 10.26 -13.88
N ALA A 355 4.13 10.50 -13.95
CA ALA A 355 4.67 11.53 -14.84
C ALA A 355 4.54 11.07 -16.30
N VAL A 356 4.23 12.00 -17.20
CA VAL A 356 4.26 11.73 -18.64
C VAL A 356 5.73 11.62 -19.07
N GLY A 357 6.04 10.52 -19.75
CA GLY A 357 7.35 10.25 -20.32
C GLY A 357 7.22 9.47 -21.63
N GLY A 358 8.29 8.79 -22.03
CA GLY A 358 8.32 8.05 -23.30
C GLY A 358 8.11 8.96 -24.51
N ILE A 359 7.63 8.37 -25.61
CA ILE A 359 7.40 9.09 -26.87
C ILE A 359 6.50 10.32 -26.68
N LEU A 360 5.41 10.19 -25.92
CA LEU A 360 4.44 11.28 -25.72
C LEU A 360 5.01 12.40 -24.84
N GLY A 361 5.85 12.07 -23.86
CA GLY A 361 6.55 13.07 -23.05
C GLY A 361 7.57 13.87 -23.88
N ASP A 362 8.33 13.18 -24.72
CA ASP A 362 9.27 13.83 -25.64
C ASP A 362 8.57 14.72 -26.68
N LEU A 363 7.33 14.38 -27.06
CA LEU A 363 6.47 15.19 -27.93
C LEU A 363 5.84 16.39 -27.21
N GLY A 364 6.06 16.55 -25.90
CA GLY A 364 5.61 17.69 -25.11
C GLY A 364 4.17 17.62 -24.61
N PHE A 365 3.51 16.45 -24.68
CA PHE A 365 2.18 16.26 -24.13
C PHE A 365 2.19 16.35 -22.60
N LYS A 366 1.13 16.94 -22.03
CA LYS A 366 0.99 17.13 -20.58
C LYS A 366 0.11 16.05 -19.95
N SER A 367 0.23 15.87 -18.63
CA SER A 367 -0.56 14.87 -17.89
C SER A 367 -2.08 15.03 -18.02
N GLY A 368 -2.59 16.23 -18.29
CA GLY A 368 -4.03 16.45 -18.54
C GLY A 368 -4.52 15.93 -19.89
N GLN A 369 -3.61 15.64 -20.83
CA GLN A 369 -3.93 15.18 -22.19
C GLN A 369 -3.71 13.68 -22.37
N ILE A 370 -3.22 12.97 -21.35
CA ILE A 370 -2.87 11.55 -21.44
C ILE A 370 -3.55 10.79 -20.31
N CYS A 371 -4.27 9.73 -20.67
CA CYS A 371 -4.89 8.83 -19.72
C CYS A 371 -4.51 7.37 -20.05
N ARG A 372 -3.74 6.76 -19.18
CA ARG A 372 -3.41 5.33 -19.21
C ARG A 372 -4.49 4.57 -18.46
N LYS A 373 -4.87 3.38 -18.91
CA LYS A 373 -5.82 2.55 -18.16
C LYS A 373 -5.28 2.29 -16.75
N LEU A 374 -6.05 2.58 -15.71
CA LEU A 374 -5.72 2.23 -14.34
C LEU A 374 -6.49 0.98 -13.93
N THR A 375 -5.78 0.03 -13.35
CA THR A 375 -6.39 -1.06 -12.60
C THR A 375 -6.35 -0.69 -11.13
N LEU A 376 -7.47 -0.17 -10.60
CA LEU A 376 -7.59 0.08 -9.16
C LEU A 376 -7.74 -1.25 -8.43
N LYS A 377 -6.63 -1.83 -7.95
CA LYS A 377 -6.65 -3.11 -7.21
C LYS A 377 -7.40 -3.05 -5.86
N ASN A 378 -7.83 -1.88 -5.40
CA ASN A 378 -8.63 -1.74 -4.19
C ASN A 378 -9.37 -0.41 -4.23
N ASN A 379 -10.70 -0.41 -4.17
CA ASN A 379 -11.44 0.81 -3.83
C ASN A 379 -12.26 0.54 -2.56
N PRO A 380 -12.05 1.28 -1.46
CA PRO A 380 -13.08 1.47 -0.47
C PRO A 380 -14.17 2.38 -1.08
N ILE A 381 -15.41 2.05 -0.79
CA ILE A 381 -16.65 2.70 -1.23
C ILE A 381 -16.53 4.24 -1.20
N SER A 382 -16.67 4.89 -2.36
CA SER A 382 -16.83 6.33 -2.46
C SER A 382 -18.24 6.73 -2.03
N PHE A 383 -18.37 7.45 -0.93
CA PHE A 383 -19.63 8.10 -0.52
C PHE A 383 -19.93 9.30 -1.42
N ASN A 384 -21.16 9.31 -1.95
CA ASN A 384 -21.91 10.38 -2.63
C ASN A 384 -21.23 11.76 -2.77
N ALA A 385 -20.88 12.11 -4.00
CA ALA A 385 -20.66 13.50 -4.40
C ALA A 385 -22.02 14.13 -4.78
N ILE A 386 -22.57 14.96 -3.89
CA ILE A 386 -23.51 16.02 -4.25
C ILE A 386 -22.65 17.18 -4.78
N SER A 387 -22.95 17.65 -5.99
CA SER A 387 -22.22 18.69 -6.71
C SER A 387 -22.20 20.02 -5.93
N PRO A 388 -21.04 20.61 -5.61
CA PRO A 388 -20.97 21.98 -5.12
C PRO A 388 -20.72 22.98 -6.26
N SER A 389 -21.29 24.17 -6.11
CA SER A 389 -21.35 25.25 -7.10
C SER A 389 -20.00 25.93 -7.39
N ARG A 390 -19.96 26.63 -8.54
CA ARG A 390 -18.80 27.29 -9.19
C ARG A 390 -17.98 28.27 -8.32
N SER A 391 -18.44 28.67 -7.14
CA SER A 391 -17.65 29.49 -6.20
C SER A 391 -16.63 28.69 -5.39
N TYR A 392 -16.73 27.35 -5.37
CA TYR A 392 -15.83 26.47 -4.61
C TYR A 392 -14.54 26.08 -5.37
N GLN A 393 -14.53 26.17 -6.70
CA GLN A 393 -13.38 25.74 -7.53
C GLN A 393 -12.17 26.67 -7.44
N ARG A 394 -12.36 27.95 -7.09
CA ARG A 394 -11.25 28.92 -7.03
C ARG A 394 -10.40 28.75 -5.77
N ASN A 395 -11.00 28.28 -4.67
CA ASN A 395 -10.29 28.08 -3.40
C ASN A 395 -9.52 26.73 -3.35
N ASN A 396 -9.88 25.76 -4.19
CA ASN A 396 -9.22 24.44 -4.19
C ASN A 396 -7.84 24.44 -4.85
N ALA A 397 -7.56 25.30 -5.84
CA ALA A 397 -6.23 25.37 -6.46
C ALA A 397 -5.17 25.92 -5.49
N GLU A 398 -5.54 26.92 -4.68
CA GLU A 398 -4.68 27.44 -3.62
C GLU A 398 -4.55 26.42 -2.47
N ASN A 399 -5.64 25.74 -2.09
CA ASN A 399 -5.60 24.71 -1.04
C ASN A 399 -4.83 23.44 -1.44
N GLN A 400 -4.81 23.04 -2.72
CA GLN A 400 -4.04 21.88 -3.20
C GLN A 400 -2.53 22.15 -3.21
N GLN A 401 -2.14 23.39 -3.53
CA GLN A 401 -0.75 23.83 -3.46
C GLN A 401 -0.29 23.94 -2.00
N VAL A 402 -1.15 24.45 -1.11
CA VAL A 402 -0.93 24.47 0.33
C VAL A 402 -0.87 23.05 0.92
N LEU A 403 -1.70 22.10 0.46
CA LEU A 403 -1.65 20.69 0.88
C LEU A 403 -0.42 19.94 0.37
N ASN A 404 0.06 20.22 -0.85
CA ASN A 404 1.31 19.66 -1.34
C ASN A 404 2.52 20.26 -0.63
N ASP A 405 2.50 21.55 -0.27
CA ASP A 405 3.50 22.16 0.60
C ASP A 405 3.42 21.58 2.02
N LEU A 406 2.23 21.24 2.55
CA LEU A 406 2.04 20.57 3.84
C LEU A 406 2.48 19.10 3.82
N MET A 407 2.25 18.34 2.74
CA MET A 407 2.73 16.96 2.62
C MET A 407 4.24 16.87 2.42
N SER A 408 4.88 17.93 1.92
CA SER A 408 6.35 18.06 1.89
C SER A 408 6.98 18.33 3.27
N SER A 409 6.16 18.53 4.32
CA SER A 409 6.61 18.93 5.65
C SER A 409 6.79 17.78 6.66
N TYR A 410 6.18 16.61 6.42
CA TYR A 410 6.24 15.50 7.38
C TYR A 410 7.54 14.70 7.26
N ALA A 411 8.12 14.36 8.41
CA ALA A 411 9.21 13.41 8.51
C ALA A 411 8.66 12.04 8.93
N TYR A 412 9.31 10.97 8.46
CA TYR A 412 8.83 9.60 8.56
C TYR A 412 9.81 8.73 9.35
N GLU A 413 9.27 7.76 10.08
CA GLU A 413 9.98 6.57 10.54
C GLU A 413 9.70 5.42 9.57
N VAL A 414 10.73 4.62 9.28
CA VAL A 414 10.59 3.31 8.63
C VAL A 414 11.06 2.25 9.59
N ALA A 415 10.26 1.22 9.84
CA ALA A 415 10.54 0.20 10.85
C ALA A 415 10.11 -1.23 10.49
N LEU A 416 10.84 -2.21 11.05
CA LEU A 416 10.50 -3.64 11.10
C LEU A 416 10.60 -4.15 12.54
N PHE A 417 9.80 -5.16 12.85
CA PHE A 417 9.66 -5.71 14.19
C PHE A 417 9.83 -7.23 14.17
N GLY A 418 10.41 -7.80 15.22
CA GLY A 418 10.54 -9.23 15.38
C GLY A 418 10.62 -9.64 16.84
N GLU A 419 10.50 -10.94 17.08
CA GLU A 419 10.59 -11.52 18.42
C GLU A 419 11.35 -12.84 18.37
N PHE A 420 12.08 -13.16 19.44
CA PHE A 420 12.82 -14.42 19.54
C PHE A 420 12.99 -14.87 20.99
N PHE A 421 13.33 -16.15 21.20
CA PHE A 421 13.52 -16.71 22.54
C PHE A 421 14.94 -16.47 23.06
N SER A 422 15.09 -16.42 24.39
CA SER A 422 16.37 -16.15 25.05
C SER A 422 17.52 -17.10 24.66
N HIS A 423 17.24 -18.32 24.18
CA HIS A 423 18.27 -19.25 23.71
C HIS A 423 18.91 -18.85 22.38
N ASP A 424 18.20 -18.12 21.51
CA ASP A 424 18.72 -17.65 20.23
C ASP A 424 19.53 -16.34 20.35
N LEU A 425 19.48 -15.70 21.53
CA LEU A 425 20.11 -14.40 21.80
C LEU A 425 21.56 -14.33 21.35
N LYS A 426 22.36 -15.34 21.67
CA LYS A 426 23.79 -15.34 21.34
C LYS A 426 24.03 -15.35 19.83
N ALA A 427 23.25 -16.14 19.09
CA ALA A 427 23.40 -16.26 17.64
C ALA A 427 22.98 -14.97 16.93
N ILE A 428 21.83 -14.41 17.34
CA ILE A 428 21.27 -13.17 16.79
C ILE A 428 22.18 -11.97 17.11
N LEU A 429 22.60 -11.84 18.38
CA LEU A 429 23.47 -10.76 18.84
C LEU A 429 24.80 -10.76 18.08
N ASN A 430 25.44 -11.92 17.92
CA ASN A 430 26.70 -12.01 17.18
C ASN A 430 26.54 -11.61 15.71
N ARG A 431 25.46 -12.02 15.05
CA ARG A 431 25.21 -11.70 13.64
C ARG A 431 24.95 -10.21 13.47
N ILE A 432 24.09 -9.61 14.29
CA ILE A 432 23.80 -8.18 14.21
C ILE A 432 25.05 -7.36 14.53
N ALA A 433 25.79 -7.71 15.59
CA ALA A 433 27.01 -7.00 15.98
C ALA A 433 28.08 -7.03 14.88
N LEU A 434 28.27 -8.18 14.21
CA LEU A 434 29.25 -8.32 13.12
C LEU A 434 28.94 -7.42 11.92
N HIS A 435 27.65 -7.10 11.72
CA HIS A 435 27.18 -6.31 10.59
C HIS A 435 26.64 -4.94 11.01
N SER A 436 27.11 -4.42 12.14
CA SER A 436 26.80 -3.09 12.68
C SER A 436 28.09 -2.32 12.97
N GLU A 437 28.02 -1.00 12.88
CA GLU A 437 29.12 -0.07 13.19
C GLU A 437 29.38 0.02 14.69
N SER A 438 28.33 -0.14 15.50
CA SER A 438 28.43 -0.11 16.95
C SER A 438 27.41 -1.03 17.61
N ALA A 439 27.74 -1.44 18.84
CA ALA A 439 26.93 -2.30 19.69
C ALA A 439 27.11 -1.86 21.15
N HIS A 440 26.03 -1.48 21.82
CA HIS A 440 26.04 -1.02 23.20
C HIS A 440 24.91 -1.67 23.99
N GLN A 441 25.08 -1.77 25.30
CA GLN A 441 23.95 -2.08 26.17
C GLN A 441 23.01 -0.87 26.22
N MET A 442 21.71 -1.14 26.35
CA MET A 442 20.68 -0.12 26.55
C MET A 442 19.82 -0.44 27.75
N HIS A 443 19.40 0.61 28.46
CA HIS A 443 18.36 0.55 29.46
C HIS A 443 17.60 1.86 29.43
N SER A 444 16.46 1.89 28.74
CA SER A 444 15.67 3.11 28.54
C SER A 444 14.31 3.01 29.22
N THR A 445 13.80 4.13 29.72
CA THR A 445 12.38 4.24 30.12
C THR A 445 11.58 4.89 28.99
N GLU A 446 10.38 4.37 28.74
CA GLU A 446 9.40 4.97 27.84
C GLU A 446 8.08 5.20 28.60
N ILE A 447 7.54 6.41 28.52
CA ILE A 447 6.28 6.81 29.14
C ILE A 447 5.31 7.20 28.05
N VAL A 448 4.11 6.61 28.06
CA VAL A 448 3.04 6.92 27.11
C VAL A 448 2.01 7.81 27.80
N PHE A 449 1.65 8.88 27.13
CA PHE A 449 0.63 9.82 27.56
C PHE A 449 -0.54 9.84 26.56
N GLU A 450 -1.73 10.05 27.09
CA GLU A 450 -2.98 10.20 26.33
C GLU A 450 -3.52 11.62 26.48
N PRO A 451 -4.18 12.18 25.46
CA PRO A 451 -4.80 13.49 25.55
C PRO A 451 -5.99 13.47 26.51
N LEU A 452 -6.20 14.55 27.27
CA LEU A 452 -7.28 14.64 28.27
C LEU A 452 -8.68 14.54 27.65
N ASP A 453 -8.83 14.93 26.39
CA ASP A 453 -10.07 14.91 25.60
C ASP A 453 -10.23 13.64 24.75
N ILE A 454 -9.48 12.56 25.05
CA ILE A 454 -9.48 11.30 24.28
C ILE A 454 -10.87 10.72 24.00
N GLN A 455 -11.80 10.86 24.96
CA GLN A 455 -13.16 10.34 24.80
C GLN A 455 -13.94 11.12 23.75
N GLN A 456 -13.82 12.45 23.73
CA GLN A 456 -14.46 13.31 22.73
C GLN A 456 -13.88 13.09 21.33
N GLN A 457 -12.58 12.86 21.24
CA GLN A 457 -11.92 12.51 19.97
C GLN A 457 -12.43 11.18 19.43
N ARG A 458 -12.54 10.14 20.28
CA ARG A 458 -13.10 8.84 19.87
C ARG A 458 -14.57 8.94 19.45
N ASP A 459 -15.37 9.70 20.19
CA ASP A 459 -16.80 9.88 19.89
C ASP A 459 -17.02 10.65 18.57
N SER A 460 -16.07 11.50 18.18
CA SER A 460 -16.06 12.20 16.89
C SER A 460 -15.40 11.41 15.75
N GLY A 461 -14.99 10.16 16.01
CA GLY A 461 -14.33 9.29 15.02
C GLY A 461 -12.87 9.66 14.72
N GLN A 462 -12.25 10.54 15.52
CA GLN A 462 -10.83 10.88 15.43
C GLN A 462 -9.98 9.90 16.24
N GLU A 463 -8.85 9.50 15.67
CA GLU A 463 -7.88 8.61 16.32
C GLU A 463 -6.92 9.46 17.19
N PRO A 464 -6.88 9.25 18.52
CA PRO A 464 -6.13 10.12 19.41
C PRO A 464 -4.62 9.94 19.22
N VAL A 465 -3.90 11.04 19.07
CA VAL A 465 -2.43 11.03 18.96
C VAL A 465 -1.84 10.85 20.35
N LEU A 466 -1.07 9.78 20.54
CA LEU A 466 -0.37 9.54 21.79
C LEU A 466 0.98 10.28 21.82
N LEU A 467 1.30 10.88 22.97
CA LEU A 467 2.60 11.46 23.23
C LEU A 467 3.46 10.44 23.98
N ARG A 468 4.72 10.29 23.58
CA ARG A 468 5.68 9.38 24.20
C ARG A 468 6.89 10.17 24.68
N ALA A 469 7.41 9.78 25.85
CA ALA A 469 8.64 10.32 26.39
C ALA A 469 9.64 9.17 26.61
N LYS A 470 10.84 9.29 26.01
CA LYS A 470 11.93 8.33 26.18
C LYS A 470 13.11 8.99 26.86
N LYS A 471 13.78 8.24 27.75
CA LYS A 471 15.05 8.63 28.37
C LYS A 471 15.97 7.42 28.52
N GLU A 472 17.25 7.60 28.23
CA GLU A 472 18.29 6.57 28.43
C GLU A 472 18.79 6.60 29.88
N LEU A 473 18.80 5.46 30.55
CA LEU A 473 19.13 5.39 31.98
C LEU A 473 20.60 5.05 32.24
N LEU A 474 21.30 4.50 31.23
CA LEU A 474 22.74 4.24 31.33
C LEU A 474 23.58 5.51 31.13
N GLU A 475 23.01 6.53 30.48
CA GLU A 475 23.65 7.82 30.24
C GLU A 475 23.08 8.87 31.21
N PRO A 476 23.83 9.29 32.24
CA PRO A 476 23.33 10.18 33.28
C PRO A 476 22.94 11.57 32.75
N ASP A 477 23.62 12.05 31.71
CA ASP A 477 23.39 13.36 31.08
C ASP A 477 22.35 13.31 29.96
N SER A 478 21.70 12.17 29.71
CA SER A 478 20.71 12.06 28.64
C SER A 478 19.46 12.89 28.95
N GLY A 479 19.10 13.74 27.98
CA GLY A 479 17.85 14.50 27.99
C GLY A 479 16.63 13.62 27.75
N TRP A 480 15.44 14.17 28.01
CA TRP A 480 14.20 13.53 27.60
C TRP A 480 13.92 13.80 26.13
N VAL A 481 13.54 12.76 25.39
CA VAL A 481 13.05 12.86 24.03
C VAL A 481 11.54 12.71 24.05
N LEU A 482 10.81 13.73 23.61
CA LEU A 482 9.39 13.60 23.34
C LEU A 482 9.17 13.26 21.87
N TYR A 483 8.24 12.37 21.60
CA TYR A 483 7.85 12.04 20.23
C TYR A 483 6.42 11.52 20.15
N SER A 484 5.85 11.65 18.97
CA SER A 484 4.56 11.08 18.62
C SER A 484 4.66 10.40 17.26
N TYR A 485 4.01 9.25 17.17
CA TYR A 485 3.72 8.60 15.91
C TYR A 485 2.31 8.97 15.47
N LEU A 486 2.17 9.36 14.21
CA LEU A 486 0.87 9.45 13.59
C LEU A 486 0.49 8.09 12.99
N LYS A 487 -0.74 8.03 12.48
CA LYS A 487 -1.27 6.83 11.84
C LYS A 487 -0.28 6.31 10.78
N PRO A 488 0.10 5.02 10.83
CA PRO A 488 1.00 4.47 9.83
C PRO A 488 0.41 4.56 8.43
N GLU A 489 1.28 4.82 7.46
CA GLU A 489 0.97 4.74 6.06
C GLU A 489 0.43 3.36 5.73
N SER A 490 -0.54 3.30 4.83
CA SER A 490 -1.25 2.05 4.55
C SER A 490 -0.28 0.92 4.18
N VAL A 491 -0.60 -0.31 4.62
CA VAL A 491 0.04 -1.56 4.17
C VAL A 491 0.11 -1.65 2.64
N ARG A 492 -0.80 -0.98 1.94
CA ARG A 492 -0.80 -0.95 0.46
C ARG A 492 0.29 -0.08 -0.15
N VAL A 493 0.76 0.94 0.57
CA VAL A 493 1.79 1.88 0.11
C VAL A 493 3.18 1.31 0.41
N HIS A 494 3.35 0.73 1.58
CA HIS A 494 4.62 0.17 2.06
C HIS A 494 4.42 -1.23 2.65
N PRO A 495 4.02 -2.25 1.89
CA PRO A 495 3.71 -3.58 2.43
C PRO A 495 4.90 -4.21 3.17
N GLU A 496 6.11 -3.87 2.74
CA GLU A 496 7.36 -4.41 3.21
C GLU A 496 7.77 -3.94 4.62
N ALA A 497 7.40 -2.72 5.03
CA ALA A 497 7.84 -2.12 6.29
C ALA A 497 6.79 -1.18 6.89
N THR A 498 6.82 -0.96 8.19
CA THR A 498 5.98 0.04 8.84
C THR A 498 6.55 1.41 8.49
N VAL A 499 5.79 2.22 7.75
CA VAL A 499 6.13 3.60 7.45
C VAL A 499 5.13 4.50 8.13
N ARG A 500 5.58 5.45 8.95
CA ARG A 500 4.65 6.33 9.68
C ARG A 500 5.23 7.72 9.90
N PRO A 501 4.42 8.79 9.88
CA PRO A 501 4.90 10.10 10.23
C PRO A 501 5.38 10.11 11.69
N TRP A 502 6.55 10.70 11.90
CA TRP A 502 7.25 10.75 13.18
C TRP A 502 7.67 12.18 13.48
N ALA A 503 7.11 12.72 14.57
CA ALA A 503 7.52 14.00 15.13
C ALA A 503 8.31 13.73 16.41
N THR A 504 9.48 14.36 16.55
CA THR A 504 10.33 14.24 17.73
C THR A 504 10.94 15.58 18.12
N VAL A 505 11.08 15.80 19.42
CA VAL A 505 11.70 16.99 20.00
C VAL A 505 12.52 16.60 21.22
N GLN A 506 13.73 17.15 21.30
CA GLN A 506 14.57 17.06 22.49
C GLN A 506 14.10 18.10 23.50
N VAL A 507 13.80 17.67 24.73
CA VAL A 507 13.32 18.57 25.78
C VAL A 507 14.42 18.82 26.79
N VAL A 508 14.70 20.11 27.00
CA VAL A 508 15.59 20.57 28.08
C VAL A 508 14.73 20.85 29.32
N GLY A 509 14.98 20.12 30.41
CA GLY A 509 14.25 20.27 31.68
C GLY A 509 13.24 19.15 31.95
N ASP A 510 12.15 19.48 32.64
CA ASP A 510 11.13 18.50 33.04
C ASP A 510 10.12 18.23 31.92
N ALA A 511 10.42 17.21 31.11
CA ALA A 511 9.55 16.79 30.02
C ALA A 511 8.20 16.23 30.47
N LEU A 512 8.10 15.70 31.70
CA LEU A 512 6.85 15.12 32.19
C LEU A 512 5.85 16.22 32.54
N SER A 513 6.32 17.26 33.24
CA SER A 513 5.51 18.45 33.51
C SER A 513 5.15 19.19 32.22
N PHE A 514 6.07 19.25 31.26
CA PHE A 514 5.80 19.84 29.94
C PHE A 514 4.70 19.06 29.19
N ALA A 515 4.75 17.72 29.17
CA ALA A 515 3.69 16.90 28.59
C ALA A 515 2.33 17.15 29.25
N SER A 516 2.28 17.24 30.58
CA SER A 516 1.03 17.56 31.29
C SER A 516 0.51 18.95 30.99
N ALA A 517 1.39 19.94 30.82
CA ALA A 517 0.99 21.30 30.42
C ALA A 517 0.41 21.36 29.00
N LEU A 518 0.79 20.43 28.12
CA LEU A 518 0.21 20.27 26.78
C LEU A 518 -1.18 19.59 26.78
N GLY A 519 -1.73 19.25 27.96
CA GLY A 519 -3.03 18.60 28.08
C GLY A 519 -2.96 17.08 27.95
N TYR A 520 -1.82 16.47 28.30
CA TYR A 520 -1.65 15.01 28.28
C TYR A 520 -1.59 14.41 29.69
N ALA A 521 -2.28 13.29 29.90
CA ALA A 521 -2.23 12.49 31.11
C ALA A 521 -1.36 11.26 30.91
N ARG A 522 -0.54 10.92 31.90
CA ARG A 522 0.30 9.73 31.87
C ARG A 522 -0.55 8.46 31.93
N ARG A 523 -0.44 7.59 30.93
CA ARG A 523 -1.19 6.34 30.80
C ARG A 523 -0.39 5.13 31.27
N SER A 524 0.83 4.97 30.79
CA SER A 524 1.68 3.82 31.12
C SER A 524 3.16 4.21 31.11
N GLN A 525 3.98 3.38 31.77
CA GLN A 525 5.44 3.47 31.73
C GLN A 525 5.96 2.05 31.57
N ILE A 526 6.99 1.89 30.73
CA ILE A 526 7.72 0.66 30.54
C ILE A 526 9.22 0.94 30.59
N TYR A 527 10.01 -0.06 30.96
CA TYR A 527 11.45 -0.05 30.86
C TYR A 527 11.88 -1.07 29.80
N LYS A 528 12.83 -0.70 28.95
CA LYS A 528 13.39 -1.58 27.92
C LYS A 528 14.86 -1.82 28.27
N ARG A 529 15.24 -3.07 28.51
CA ARG A 529 16.63 -3.46 28.80
C ARG A 529 17.15 -4.42 27.75
N GLY A 530 18.35 -4.17 27.23
CA GLY A 530 18.96 -5.02 26.22
C GLY A 530 20.14 -4.39 25.51
N TYR A 531 20.13 -4.43 24.17
CA TYR A 531 21.21 -3.94 23.30
C TYR A 531 20.71 -3.00 22.21
N VAL A 532 21.53 -2.02 21.87
CA VAL A 532 21.30 -1.11 20.74
C VAL A 532 22.50 -1.17 19.79
N PHE A 533 22.20 -1.20 18.49
CA PHE A 533 23.18 -1.27 17.42
C PHE A 533 22.94 -0.15 16.40
N ARG A 534 24.02 0.35 15.80
CA ARG A 534 23.96 1.32 14.71
C ARG A 534 24.44 0.69 13.41
N ARG A 535 23.66 0.83 12.35
CA ARG A 535 24.02 0.36 11.00
C ARG A 535 23.57 1.38 9.96
N GLY A 536 24.48 2.17 9.44
CA GLY A 536 24.17 3.25 8.50
C GLY A 536 23.10 4.20 9.06
N PRO A 537 21.96 4.39 8.37
CA PRO A 537 20.88 5.26 8.83
C PRO A 537 19.95 4.60 9.87
N LEU A 538 20.23 3.36 10.28
CA LEU A 538 19.34 2.57 11.13
C LEU A 538 19.87 2.45 12.56
N ILE A 539 18.92 2.36 13.49
CA ILE A 539 19.09 1.86 14.84
C ILE A 539 18.37 0.51 14.93
N ILE A 540 19.05 -0.46 15.53
CA ILE A 540 18.47 -1.77 15.84
C ILE A 540 18.46 -1.91 17.35
N GLN A 541 17.29 -2.12 17.95
CA GLN A 541 17.13 -2.33 19.37
C GLN A 541 16.68 -3.77 19.61
N MET A 542 17.35 -4.48 20.52
CA MET A 542 16.94 -5.81 20.98
C MET A 542 16.76 -5.72 22.49
N PHE A 543 15.55 -5.94 23.01
CA PHE A 543 15.28 -5.72 24.43
C PHE A 543 14.19 -6.64 24.98
N GLN A 544 14.17 -6.77 26.30
CA GLN A 544 13.02 -7.28 27.04
C GLN A 544 12.33 -6.12 27.75
N GLN A 545 11.01 -6.19 27.83
CA GLN A 545 10.21 -5.21 28.56
C GLN A 545 10.17 -5.56 30.06
N GLU A 546 10.55 -4.58 30.89
CA GLU A 546 10.49 -4.65 32.35
C GLU A 546 9.27 -3.83 32.83
N GLN A 547 8.39 -4.49 33.61
CA GLN A 547 7.23 -3.82 34.18
C GLN A 547 7.61 -2.95 35.37
N VAL A 548 6.79 -1.93 35.65
CA VAL A 548 6.98 -1.06 36.81
C VAL A 548 6.30 -1.67 38.02
N ASP A 549 7.04 -1.87 39.11
CA ASP A 549 6.45 -2.27 40.38
C ASP A 549 5.50 -1.15 40.89
N PRO A 550 4.22 -1.43 41.12
CA PRO A 550 3.25 -0.43 41.57
C PRO A 550 3.59 0.18 42.94
N ARG A 551 4.40 -0.48 43.78
CA ARG A 551 4.79 0.00 45.11
C ARG A 551 6.10 0.78 45.09
N THR A 552 7.12 0.22 44.45
CA THR A 552 8.48 0.80 44.49
C THR A 552 8.76 1.76 43.32
N ARG A 553 7.92 1.72 42.27
CA ARG A 553 8.12 2.43 40.98
C ARG A 553 9.43 2.09 40.27
N GLN A 554 10.09 1.03 40.71
CA GLN A 554 11.32 0.50 40.12
C GLN A 554 10.98 -0.54 39.03
N PRO A 555 11.87 -0.75 38.05
CA PRO A 555 11.70 -1.82 37.08
C PRO A 555 11.81 -3.19 37.76
N ILE A 556 10.88 -4.08 37.43
CA ILE A 556 10.91 -5.50 37.76
C ILE A 556 11.66 -6.21 36.63
N PRO A 557 12.77 -6.92 36.91
CA PRO A 557 13.47 -7.70 35.89
C PRO A 557 12.52 -8.67 35.18
N SER A 558 12.67 -8.76 33.86
CA SER A 558 11.96 -9.73 33.03
C SER A 558 12.24 -11.17 33.47
N HIS A 559 11.28 -12.06 33.23
CA HIS A 559 11.50 -13.48 33.48
C HIS A 559 12.48 -14.05 32.43
N ALA A 560 13.20 -15.12 32.78
CA ALA A 560 14.18 -15.73 31.87
C ALA A 560 13.55 -16.23 30.54
N ASP A 561 12.26 -16.57 30.60
CA ASP A 561 11.47 -17.07 29.45
C ASP A 561 10.73 -15.96 28.69
N THR A 562 10.86 -14.70 29.11
CA THR A 562 10.27 -13.57 28.38
C THR A 562 10.92 -13.46 27.00
N LEU A 563 10.11 -13.32 25.95
CA LEU A 563 10.60 -13.11 24.59
C LEU A 563 11.42 -11.82 24.51
N TRP A 564 12.45 -11.85 23.67
CA TRP A 564 13.18 -10.66 23.26
C TRP A 564 12.45 -10.04 22.07
N GLU A 565 12.22 -8.74 22.15
CA GLU A 565 11.67 -7.94 21.07
C GLU A 565 12.82 -7.28 20.29
N VAL A 566 12.63 -7.16 18.97
CA VAL A 566 13.57 -6.50 18.07
C VAL A 566 12.84 -5.41 17.31
N GLU A 567 13.35 -4.19 17.39
CA GLU A 567 12.90 -3.03 16.62
C GLU A 567 14.04 -2.60 15.71
N VAL A 568 13.84 -2.61 14.39
CA VAL A 568 14.77 -2.08 13.40
C VAL A 568 14.14 -0.82 12.83
N ASN A 569 14.66 0.36 13.14
CA ASN A 569 14.08 1.63 12.72
C ASN A 569 15.11 2.63 12.20
N THR A 570 14.65 3.64 11.47
CA THR A 570 15.47 4.80 11.08
C THR A 570 15.90 5.59 12.32
N ALA A 571 17.19 5.90 12.42
CA ALA A 571 17.79 6.57 13.58
C ALA A 571 17.27 8.00 13.82
N SER A 572 16.81 8.67 12.75
CA SER A 572 16.30 10.02 12.77
C SER A 572 15.16 10.18 11.76
N PRO A 573 14.23 11.13 11.96
CA PRO A 573 13.10 11.32 11.04
C PRO A 573 13.57 11.58 9.61
N VAL A 574 13.05 10.80 8.66
CA VAL A 574 13.46 10.85 7.25
C VAL A 574 12.44 11.66 6.46
N ARG A 575 12.90 12.65 5.70
CA ARG A 575 12.04 13.40 4.78
C ARG A 575 12.13 12.79 3.41
N SER A 576 10.98 12.54 2.78
CA SER A 576 10.93 12.08 1.40
C SER A 576 11.23 13.27 0.48
N THR A 577 12.47 13.34 -0.01
CA THR A 577 12.90 14.38 -0.97
C THR A 577 13.20 13.75 -2.32
N LYS A 578 13.33 14.58 -3.37
CA LYS A 578 13.70 14.11 -4.72
C LYS A 578 15.08 13.44 -4.76
N GLU A 579 15.98 13.83 -3.87
CA GLU A 579 17.37 13.37 -3.83
C GLU A 579 17.56 12.18 -2.87
N ALA A 580 16.82 12.17 -1.76
CA ALA A 580 16.79 11.08 -0.78
C ALA A 580 15.35 10.56 -0.61
N PRO A 581 14.91 9.63 -1.49
CA PRO A 581 13.58 9.04 -1.40
C PRO A 581 13.48 8.09 -0.21
N LEU A 582 12.29 8.00 0.38
CA LEU A 582 12.00 7.12 1.50
C LEU A 582 12.29 5.63 1.20
N SER A 583 12.32 5.25 -0.08
CA SER A 583 12.70 3.89 -0.51
C SER A 583 14.11 3.50 -0.07
N GLN A 584 15.06 4.43 0.03
CA GLN A 584 16.40 4.11 0.52
C GLN A 584 16.37 3.61 1.97
N SER A 585 15.54 4.22 2.81
CA SER A 585 15.37 3.79 4.21
C SER A 585 14.61 2.45 4.31
N ILE A 586 13.68 2.21 3.39
CA ILE A 586 12.96 0.92 3.28
C ILE A 586 13.92 -0.19 2.87
N ASP A 587 14.71 0.03 1.82
CA ASP A 587 15.71 -0.94 1.36
C ASP A 587 16.70 -1.25 2.48
N ALA A 588 17.13 -0.24 3.24
CA ALA A 588 18.02 -0.42 4.38
C ALA A 588 17.43 -1.36 5.46
N VAL A 589 16.14 -1.21 5.84
CA VAL A 589 15.53 -2.10 6.84
C VAL A 589 15.34 -3.53 6.28
N LEU A 590 15.04 -3.66 4.99
CA LEU A 590 14.92 -4.97 4.33
C LEU A 590 16.26 -5.69 4.18
N GLU A 591 17.36 -4.97 4.02
CA GLU A 591 18.69 -5.58 4.09
C GLU A 591 18.93 -6.26 5.45
N VAL A 592 18.45 -5.65 6.55
CA VAL A 592 18.53 -6.28 7.88
C VAL A 592 17.62 -7.50 7.96
N GLN A 593 16.41 -7.46 7.39
CA GLN A 593 15.53 -8.62 7.28
C GLN A 593 16.21 -9.79 6.53
N LEU A 594 16.82 -9.50 5.38
CA LEU A 594 17.57 -10.50 4.59
C LEU A 594 18.79 -11.01 5.34
N LEU A 595 19.51 -10.12 6.03
CA LEU A 595 20.63 -10.49 6.89
C LEU A 595 20.21 -11.47 7.98
N MET A 596 19.01 -11.30 8.54
CA MET A 596 18.53 -12.10 9.66
C MET A 596 17.76 -13.35 9.27
N LYS A 597 17.54 -13.57 7.97
CA LYS A 597 16.82 -14.73 7.43
C LYS A 597 17.35 -16.05 8.01
N GLY A 598 16.42 -16.85 8.54
CA GLY A 598 16.69 -18.14 9.18
C GLY A 598 17.06 -18.08 10.66
N LEU A 599 17.26 -16.89 11.24
CA LEU A 599 17.53 -16.72 12.69
C LEU A 599 16.47 -15.85 13.37
N LEU A 600 15.99 -14.80 12.71
CA LEU A 600 14.99 -13.88 13.24
C LEU A 600 14.08 -13.44 12.09
N ASP A 601 12.77 -13.58 12.31
CA ASP A 601 11.76 -13.12 11.37
C ASP A 601 11.38 -11.66 11.70
N LEU A 602 11.82 -10.74 10.84
CA LEU A 602 11.51 -9.32 10.94
C LEU A 602 10.35 -9.02 9.98
N ARG A 603 9.28 -8.41 10.49
CA ARG A 603 8.05 -8.15 9.73
C ARG A 603 7.50 -6.76 10.03
N ARG A 604 6.67 -6.26 9.11
CA ARG A 604 5.87 -5.06 9.34
C ARG A 604 4.91 -5.30 10.51
N GLN A 605 4.80 -4.31 11.38
CA GLN A 605 3.82 -4.29 12.47
C GLN A 605 3.28 -2.87 12.65
N ASP A 606 1.97 -2.69 12.49
CA ASP A 606 1.30 -1.41 12.64
C ASP A 606 0.88 -1.26 14.12
N VAL A 607 1.86 -1.00 15.00
CA VAL A 607 1.69 -0.84 16.47
C VAL A 607 1.45 0.61 16.87
#